data_AF-A0A329RXE0-F1
#
_entry.id   AF-A0A329RXE0-F1
#
_cell.length_a   1.000
_cell.length_b   1.000
_cell.length_c   1.000
_cell.angle_alpha   90.00
_cell.angle_beta   90.00
_cell.angle_gamma   90.00
#
_symmetry.space_group_name_H-M   'P 1'
#
loop_
_entity.id
_entity.type
_entity.pdbx_description
1 polymer ?
#
loop_
_entity_poly.entity_id
_entity_poly.type
_entity_poly.pdbx_seq_one_letter_code
_entity_poly.pdbx_strand_id
1 'polypeptide(L)'
;MSLKDLAPANTKRARESAARSLLKFVGDQGVTWEYLEGCMQRENAALIIAAVVDKFGMYLAFKEGRKRQLLARHAVMQYYRQAKNWLMEKFP
;
A
#
# COMPACT_ATOMS: atom_id res chain seq x y z
N MET A 1 25.81 4.96 0.70
CA MET A 1 24.55 5.36 1.37
C MET A 1 23.43 5.32 0.36
N SER A 2 22.32 4.67 0.69
CA SER A 2 21.14 4.63 -0.19
C SER A 2 20.35 5.94 -0.09
N LEU A 3 19.68 6.35 -1.16
CA LEU A 3 18.73 7.47 -1.13
C LEU A 3 17.65 7.30 -0.03
N LYS A 4 17.34 6.05 0.34
CA LYS A 4 16.39 5.74 1.42
C LYS A 4 16.93 6.13 2.80
N ASP A 5 18.24 6.06 2.99
CA ASP A 5 18.87 6.40 4.27
C ASP A 5 18.76 7.89 4.56
N LEU A 6 18.80 8.70 3.49
CA LEU A 6 18.67 10.16 3.52
C LEU A 6 17.23 10.65 3.72
N ALA A 7 16.23 9.77 3.60
CA ALA A 7 14.84 10.17 3.79
C ALA A 7 14.58 10.65 5.23
N PRO A 8 13.85 11.76 5.42
CA PRO A 8 13.44 12.22 6.75
C PRO A 8 12.69 11.13 7.52
N ALA A 9 12.85 11.11 8.85
CA ALA A 9 12.24 10.10 9.72
C ALA A 9 10.70 10.02 9.58
N ASN A 10 10.07 11.18 9.41
CA ASN A 10 8.65 11.36 9.11
C ASN A 10 8.23 10.69 7.79
N THR A 11 9.05 10.78 6.74
CA THR A 11 8.79 10.09 5.47
C THR A 11 8.90 8.57 5.62
N LYS A 12 9.91 8.09 6.36
CA LYS A 12 10.08 6.65 6.67
C LYS A 12 8.85 6.10 7.40
N ARG A 13 8.38 6.81 8.43
CA ARG A 13 7.16 6.44 9.19
C ARG A 13 5.90 6.45 8.34
N ALA A 14 5.71 7.47 7.48
CA ALA A 14 4.55 7.54 6.60
C ALA A 14 4.50 6.33 5.66
N ARG A 15 5.66 5.94 5.13
CA ARG A 15 5.81 4.76 4.29
C ARG A 15 5.47 3.46 5.02
N GLU A 16 6.03 3.24 6.21
CA GLU A 16 5.73 2.07 7.03
C GLU A 16 4.24 1.98 7.38
N SER A 17 3.62 3.13 7.70
CA SER A 17 2.18 3.20 7.99
C SER A 17 1.34 2.80 6.78
N ALA A 18 1.72 3.26 5.58
CA ALA A 18 1.04 2.90 4.35
C ALA A 18 1.19 1.41 4.02
N ALA A 19 2.39 0.84 4.18
CA ALA A 19 2.64 -0.59 4.00
C ALA A 19 1.79 -1.43 4.98
N ARG A 20 1.74 -1.06 6.26
CA ARG A 20 0.86 -1.72 7.24
C ARG A 20 -0.61 -1.64 6.86
N SER A 21 -1.07 -0.49 6.35
CA SER A 21 -2.46 -0.36 5.91
C SER A 21 -2.77 -1.22 4.68
N LEU A 22 -1.82 -1.38 3.77
CA LEU A 22 -1.95 -2.28 2.61
C LEU A 22 -2.03 -3.74 3.06
N LEU A 23 -1.13 -4.18 3.95
CA LEU A 23 -1.16 -5.54 4.49
C LEU A 23 -2.46 -5.84 5.23
N LYS A 24 -2.97 -4.87 5.99
CA LYS A 24 -4.30 -4.99 6.60
C LYS A 24 -5.40 -5.13 5.55
N PHE A 25 -5.38 -4.32 4.49
CA PHE A 25 -6.34 -4.44 3.39
C PHE A 25 -6.31 -5.84 2.78
N VAL A 26 -5.13 -6.40 2.51
CA VAL A 26 -4.97 -7.75 1.95
C VAL A 26 -5.63 -8.79 2.88
N GLY A 27 -5.38 -8.70 4.19
CA GLY A 27 -6.03 -9.56 5.19
C GLY A 27 -7.55 -9.37 5.27
N ASP A 28 -8.04 -8.13 5.20
CA ASP A 28 -9.48 -7.81 5.17
C ASP A 28 -10.17 -8.38 3.90
N GLN A 29 -9.42 -8.64 2.81
CA GLN A 29 -9.92 -9.33 1.61
C GLN A 29 -9.86 -10.87 1.71
N GLY A 30 -9.41 -11.42 2.84
CA GLY A 30 -9.26 -12.86 3.04
C GLY A 30 -8.07 -13.47 2.27
N VAL A 31 -7.11 -12.65 1.87
CA VAL A 31 -5.91 -13.07 1.12
C VAL A 31 -4.69 -13.03 2.04
N THR A 32 -3.80 -14.01 1.93
CA THR A 32 -2.51 -13.98 2.64
C THR A 32 -1.48 -13.17 1.86
N TRP A 33 -0.58 -12.49 2.57
CA TRP A 33 0.46 -11.71 1.91
C TRP A 33 1.40 -12.62 1.10
N GLU A 34 1.71 -13.81 1.61
CA GLU A 34 2.60 -14.77 0.96
C GLU A 34 2.04 -15.25 -0.38
N TYR A 35 0.72 -15.49 -0.45
CA TYR A 35 0.05 -15.83 -1.69
C TYR A 35 0.14 -14.67 -2.70
N LEU A 36 -0.17 -13.45 -2.24
CA LEU A 36 -0.16 -12.27 -3.09
C LEU A 36 1.25 -11.95 -3.63
N GLU A 37 2.27 -12.10 -2.78
CA GLU A 37 3.67 -11.96 -3.14
C GLU A 37 4.09 -12.98 -4.19
N GLY A 38 3.69 -14.25 -4.04
CA GLY A 38 3.92 -15.28 -5.06
C GLY A 38 3.22 -14.99 -6.40
N CYS A 39 2.06 -14.32 -6.37
CA CYS A 39 1.39 -13.83 -7.58
C CYS A 39 2.16 -12.68 -8.25
N MET A 40 2.73 -11.76 -7.47
CA MET A 40 3.48 -10.59 -7.94
C MET A 40 4.90 -10.90 -8.46
N GLN A 41 5.30 -12.17 -8.47
CA GLN A 41 6.59 -12.62 -9.02
C GLN A 41 6.46 -13.41 -10.33
N ARG A 42 5.24 -13.61 -10.84
CA ARG A 42 4.97 -14.34 -12.09
C ARG A 42 5.00 -13.40 -13.31
N GLU A 43 4.90 -13.94 -14.52
CA GLU A 43 4.93 -13.18 -15.78
C GLU A 43 3.92 -12.02 -15.82
N ASN A 44 2.79 -12.13 -15.11
CA ASN A 44 1.75 -11.10 -15.03
C ASN A 44 1.88 -10.17 -13.81
N ALA A 45 3.05 -10.08 -13.19
CA ALA A 45 3.32 -9.29 -11.98
C ALA A 45 2.81 -7.85 -12.06
N ALA A 46 3.12 -7.14 -13.15
CA ALA A 46 2.74 -5.74 -13.33
C ALA A 46 1.21 -5.53 -13.29
N LEU A 47 0.45 -6.44 -13.92
CA LEU A 47 -1.02 -6.39 -13.91
C LEU A 47 -1.58 -6.66 -12.51
N ILE A 48 -0.98 -7.60 -11.79
CA ILE A 48 -1.38 -7.94 -10.42
C ILE A 48 -1.09 -6.77 -9.47
N ILE A 49 0.10 -6.15 -9.59
CA ILE A 49 0.47 -4.96 -8.79
C ILE A 49 -0.49 -3.80 -9.07
N ALA A 50 -0.80 -3.53 -10.35
CA ALA A 50 -1.77 -2.49 -10.73
C ALA A 50 -3.15 -2.76 -10.10
N ALA A 51 -3.68 -3.97 -10.24
CA ALA A 51 -4.97 -4.35 -9.70
C ALA A 51 -5.03 -4.22 -8.16
N VAL A 52 -3.95 -4.58 -7.46
CA VAL A 52 -3.86 -4.44 -5.99
C VAL A 52 -3.84 -2.98 -5.58
N VAL A 53 -3.06 -2.15 -6.27
CA VAL A 53 -2.96 -0.72 -5.99
C VAL A 53 -4.30 -0.01 -6.26
N ASP A 54 -5.01 -0.35 -7.34
CA ASP A 54 -6.32 0.21 -7.64
C ASP A 54 -7.37 -0.17 -6.59
N LYS A 55 -7.45 -1.45 -6.23
CA LYS A 55 -8.36 -1.92 -5.18
C LYS A 55 -8.02 -1.32 -3.82
N PHE A 56 -6.74 -1.13 -3.51
CA PHE A 56 -6.31 -0.46 -2.30
C PHE A 56 -6.73 1.03 -2.28
N GLY A 57 -6.63 1.72 -3.42
CA GLY A 57 -7.15 3.08 -3.57
C GLY A 57 -8.63 3.18 -3.26
N MET A 58 -9.43 2.25 -3.80
CA MET A 58 -10.87 2.15 -3.49
C MET A 58 -11.10 1.88 -2.01
N TYR A 59 -10.38 0.92 -1.42
CA TYR A 59 -10.46 0.62 0.01
C TYR A 59 -10.19 1.88 0.86
N LEU A 60 -9.15 2.66 0.55
CA LEU A 60 -8.85 3.89 1.29
C LEU A 60 -9.94 4.96 1.15
N ALA A 61 -10.56 5.07 -0.03
CA ALA A 61 -11.61 6.06 -0.29
C ALA A 61 -12.89 5.80 0.52
N PHE A 62 -13.20 4.53 0.79
CA PHE A 62 -14.43 4.11 1.48
C PHE A 62 -14.20 3.56 2.88
N LYS A 63 -12.94 3.44 3.33
CA LYS A 63 -12.63 2.96 4.67
C LYS A 63 -13.09 3.98 5.72
N GLU A 64 -14.09 3.57 6.46
CA GLU A 64 -14.52 4.28 7.66
C GLU A 64 -13.51 4.10 8.80
N GLY A 65 -13.04 5.21 9.35
CA GLY A 65 -12.21 5.24 10.55
C GLY A 65 -13.03 4.98 11.83
N ARG A 66 -12.38 5.12 13.00
CA ARG A 66 -12.99 4.86 14.32
C ARG A 66 -14.27 5.66 14.62
N LYS A 67 -14.54 6.75 13.90
CA LYS A 67 -15.73 7.60 14.04
C LYS A 67 -16.71 7.48 12.88
N ARG A 68 -16.63 6.41 12.07
CA ARG A 68 -17.33 6.30 10.77
C ARG A 68 -17.02 7.42 9.78
N GLN A 69 -15.91 8.12 10.01
CA GLN A 69 -15.45 9.19 9.14
C GLN A 69 -14.53 8.60 8.08
N LEU A 70 -14.77 8.99 6.83
CA LEU A 70 -13.85 8.70 5.73
C LEU A 70 -12.53 9.44 5.93
N LEU A 71 -11.47 8.89 5.34
CA LEU A 71 -10.20 9.57 5.28
C LEU A 71 -10.31 10.86 4.44
N ALA A 72 -9.66 11.92 4.90
CA ALA A 72 -9.53 13.13 4.08
C ALA A 72 -8.81 12.80 2.76
N ARG A 73 -9.20 13.45 1.66
CA ARG A 73 -8.67 13.19 0.31
C ARG A 73 -7.14 13.21 0.26
N HIS A 74 -6.51 14.19 0.92
CA HIS A 74 -5.05 14.29 0.97
C HIS A 74 -4.41 13.11 1.71
N ALA A 75 -5.06 12.58 2.75
CA ALA A 75 -4.59 11.41 3.48
C ALA A 75 -4.71 10.15 2.61
N VAL A 76 -5.83 9.96 1.91
CA VAL A 76 -6.00 8.88 0.93
C VAL A 76 -4.87 8.89 -0.09
N MET A 77 -4.61 10.04 -0.71
CA MET A 77 -3.55 10.18 -1.70
C MET A 77 -2.15 9.90 -1.14
N GLN A 78 -1.87 10.30 0.10
CA GLN A 78 -0.60 10.01 0.76
C GLN A 78 -0.42 8.52 1.04
N TYR A 79 -1.43 7.85 1.60
CA TYR A 79 -1.39 6.41 1.84
C TYR A 79 -1.25 5.63 0.54
N TYR A 80 -2.02 5.99 -0.48
CA TYR A 80 -1.95 5.39 -1.82
C TYR A 80 -0.55 5.51 -2.41
N ARG A 81 0.00 6.74 -2.47
CA ARG A 81 1.33 7.00 -3.03
C ARG A 81 2.42 6.21 -2.30
N GLN A 82 2.40 6.23 -0.97
CA GLN A 82 3.43 5.55 -0.17
C GLN A 82 3.34 4.03 -0.29
N ALA A 83 2.14 3.45 -0.33
CA ALA A 83 1.95 2.02 -0.52
C ALA A 83 2.37 1.56 -1.93
N LYS A 84 2.00 2.32 -2.97
CA LYS A 84 2.42 2.07 -4.34
C LYS A 84 3.95 2.09 -4.48
N ASN A 85 4.60 3.13 -3.95
CA ASN A 85 6.06 3.23 -3.97
C ASN A 85 6.71 2.06 -3.19
N TRP A 86 6.14 1.67 -2.05
CA TRP A 86 6.65 0.54 -1.29
C TRP A 86 6.54 -0.79 -2.06
N LEU A 87 5.44 -1.03 -2.78
CA LEU A 87 5.27 -2.21 -3.64
C LEU A 87 6.27 -2.22 -4.80
N MET A 88 6.40 -1.12 -5.53
CA MET A 88 7.31 -1.00 -6.68
C MET A 88 8.77 -1.21 -6.29
N GLU A 89 9.15 -0.84 -5.07
CA GLU A 89 10.50 -1.12 -4.58
C GLU A 89 10.73 -2.57 -4.16
N LYS A 90 9.67 -3.30 -3.81
CA LYS A 90 9.74 -4.71 -3.43
C LYS A 90 9.67 -5.62 -4.65
N PHE A 91 8.94 -5.20 -5.69
CA PHE A 91 8.75 -5.89 -6.96
C PHE A 91 9.12 -4.93 -8.10
N PRO A 92 10.43 -4.83 -8.44
CA PRO A 92 10.90 -3.97 -9.52
C PRO A 92 10.41 -4.44 -10.90
#